data_AF-A0A812G7K4-F1
#
_entry.id   AF-A0A812G7K4-F1
#
_cell.length_a   1.000
_cell.length_b   1.000
_cell.length_c   1.000
_cell.angle_alpha   90.00
_cell.angle_beta   90.00
_cell.angle_gamma   90.00
#
_symmetry.space_group_name_H-M   'P 1'
#
loop_
_entity.id
_entity.type
_entity.pdbx_description
1 polymer ?
#
loop_
_entity_poly.entity_id
_entity_poly.type
_entity_poly.pdbx_seq_one_letter_code
_entity_poly.pdbx_strand_id
1 'polypeptide(L)'
;MRLVLTHREAGKLGVGDPVIYKGFTVGRVETTSFDVETRRALYQLFIFKPYDSLVRTKTHFWLTSGVDLQLNAEGFEVKFGSLESLITGGVTFDTVPGLGAGDEVTEDMLHFRLFDDVKQVREGMYDEYIQFVMMFEESVRGLKAKAPVEYRGLRIGTVMKVPMRMPTPEEDFSAKKIPVLVRIELGRVYENLPSSELPRFKEKLKEEFAKGLRGTLKTGNLLTGALYIDTDFYPDEEPYVPSKFEDYDVFPTKQGGFAQVQRQVNDFLTKLNSLPMEDTLNSLNKTLKNSEKTLASAERVANSVDRLLNQEDTKAIPADIRKSLEQLQKTLDGYGPNSTMYSEMESTLKELEQVMTEFKPVLKQLNEKPNSLVFGEDEVNDPTPVRGQK
;
A
#
# COMPACT_ATOMS: atom_id res chain seq x y z
N MET A 1 -51.91 -8.96 -0.73
CA MET A 1 -51.33 -7.63 -0.44
C MET A 1 -50.67 -7.09 -1.69
N ARG A 2 -50.77 -5.78 -1.94
CA ARG A 2 -50.05 -5.09 -3.00
C ARG A 2 -48.92 -4.27 -2.44
N LEU A 3 -47.77 -4.26 -3.10
CA LEU A 3 -46.58 -3.49 -2.71
C LEU A 3 -45.98 -2.83 -3.94
N VAL A 4 -45.19 -1.77 -3.76
CA VAL A 4 -44.47 -1.10 -4.85
C VAL A 4 -42.98 -1.24 -4.62
N LEU A 5 -42.27 -1.86 -5.56
CA LEU A 5 -40.80 -1.85 -5.55
C LEU A 5 -40.27 -0.69 -6.39
N THR A 6 -39.21 -0.06 -5.91
CA THR A 6 -38.55 1.07 -6.59
C THR A 6 -37.13 0.70 -7.01
N HIS A 7 -36.74 1.06 -8.24
CA HIS A 7 -35.39 0.85 -8.76
C HIS A 7 -34.91 2.07 -9.58
N ARG A 8 -33.59 2.31 -9.62
CA ARG A 8 -33.01 3.44 -10.40
C ARG A 8 -33.05 3.21 -11.91
N GLU A 9 -33.15 1.96 -12.32
CA GLU A 9 -33.17 1.51 -13.72
C GLU A 9 -34.47 0.75 -14.00
N ALA A 10 -35.05 0.99 -15.18
CA ALA A 10 -36.18 0.24 -15.70
C ALA A 10 -35.76 -1.12 -16.28
N GLY A 11 -36.74 -1.97 -16.60
CA GLY A 11 -36.51 -3.26 -17.27
C GLY A 11 -35.90 -4.34 -16.38
N LYS A 12 -35.90 -4.16 -15.06
CA LYS A 12 -35.39 -5.17 -14.11
C LYS A 12 -36.39 -6.30 -13.87
N LEU A 13 -37.68 -5.99 -13.97
CA LEU A 13 -38.80 -6.93 -13.85
C LEU A 13 -39.83 -6.65 -14.94
N GLY A 14 -40.46 -7.71 -15.45
CA GLY A 14 -41.61 -7.69 -16.34
C GLY A 14 -42.92 -8.00 -15.63
N VAL A 15 -44.04 -7.67 -16.28
CA VAL A 15 -45.38 -8.09 -15.82
C VAL A 15 -45.46 -9.62 -15.89
N GLY A 16 -45.87 -10.25 -14.79
CA GLY A 16 -45.96 -11.71 -14.66
C GLY A 16 -44.73 -12.38 -14.03
N ASP A 17 -43.62 -11.66 -13.85
CA ASP A 17 -42.43 -12.20 -13.19
C ASP A 17 -42.78 -12.71 -11.77
N PRO A 18 -42.19 -13.85 -11.34
CA PRO A 18 -42.50 -14.44 -10.04
C PRO A 18 -41.94 -13.60 -8.88
N VAL A 19 -42.74 -13.48 -7.82
CA VAL A 19 -42.28 -13.08 -6.49
C VAL A 19 -42.00 -14.35 -5.69
N ILE A 20 -40.77 -14.53 -5.21
CA ILE A 20 -40.27 -15.76 -4.64
C ILE A 20 -39.93 -15.55 -3.15
N TYR A 21 -40.30 -16.52 -2.32
CA TYR A 21 -39.85 -16.62 -0.94
C TYR A 21 -39.35 -18.03 -0.67
N LYS A 22 -38.07 -18.16 -0.28
CA LYS A 22 -37.40 -19.46 -0.03
C LYS A 22 -37.62 -20.51 -1.13
N GLY A 23 -37.61 -20.07 -2.39
CA GLY A 23 -37.79 -20.92 -3.58
C GLY A 23 -39.25 -21.16 -3.99
N PHE A 24 -40.24 -20.75 -3.19
CA PHE A 24 -41.66 -20.86 -3.54
C PHE A 24 -42.15 -19.58 -4.21
N THR A 25 -42.92 -19.72 -5.30
CA THR A 25 -43.62 -18.58 -5.90
C THR A 25 -44.80 -18.20 -5.02
N VAL A 26 -44.75 -17.00 -4.46
CA VAL A 26 -45.75 -16.48 -3.50
C VAL A 26 -46.48 -15.23 -4.01
N GLY A 27 -46.15 -14.77 -5.21
CA GLY A 27 -46.79 -13.62 -5.83
C GLY A 27 -46.32 -13.39 -7.26
N ARG A 28 -46.77 -12.28 -7.85
CA ARG A 28 -46.46 -11.87 -9.23
C ARG A 28 -46.31 -10.36 -9.32
N VAL A 29 -45.53 -9.89 -10.29
CA VAL A 29 -45.55 -8.49 -10.73
C VAL A 29 -46.85 -8.23 -11.50
N GLU A 30 -47.69 -7.32 -11.01
CA GLU A 30 -48.94 -6.92 -11.67
C GLU A 30 -48.71 -5.84 -12.73
N THR A 31 -47.93 -4.80 -12.38
CA THR A 31 -47.70 -3.67 -13.27
C THR A 31 -46.27 -3.17 -13.16
N THR A 32 -45.80 -2.56 -14.25
CA THR A 32 -44.53 -1.85 -14.30
C THR A 32 -44.79 -0.43 -14.81
N SER A 33 -44.14 0.55 -14.21
CA SER A 33 -44.25 1.94 -14.61
C SER A 33 -42.96 2.69 -14.31
N PHE A 34 -42.88 3.93 -14.78
CA PHE A 34 -41.74 4.80 -14.53
C PHE A 34 -42.25 6.12 -13.98
N ASP A 35 -41.76 6.49 -12.80
CA ASP A 35 -42.00 7.79 -12.19
C ASP A 35 -41.00 8.80 -12.77
N VAL A 36 -41.54 9.78 -13.50
CA VAL A 36 -40.78 10.80 -14.20
C VAL A 36 -40.17 11.82 -13.23
N GLU A 37 -40.84 12.13 -12.13
CA GLU A 37 -40.37 13.10 -11.14
C GLU A 37 -39.19 12.55 -10.35
N THR A 38 -39.34 11.33 -9.83
CA THR A 38 -38.29 10.68 -9.04
C THR A 38 -37.25 9.95 -9.90
N ARG A 39 -37.49 9.86 -11.21
CA ARG A 39 -36.68 9.14 -12.21
C ARG A 39 -36.42 7.69 -11.81
N ARG A 40 -37.46 7.00 -11.35
CA ARG A 40 -37.39 5.64 -10.83
C ARG A 40 -38.38 4.74 -11.53
N ALA A 41 -37.96 3.50 -11.77
CA ALA A 41 -38.88 2.44 -12.15
C ALA A 41 -39.67 1.97 -10.93
N LEU A 42 -40.97 1.74 -11.13
CA LEU A 42 -41.91 1.25 -10.14
C LEU A 42 -42.45 -0.10 -10.60
N TYR A 43 -42.45 -1.09 -9.70
CA TYR A 43 -42.97 -2.42 -9.97
C TYR A 43 -44.01 -2.76 -8.90
N GLN A 44 -45.28 -2.83 -9.29
CA GLN A 44 -46.34 -3.21 -8.36
C GLN A 44 -46.37 -4.73 -8.26
N LEU A 45 -46.18 -5.24 -7.06
CA LEU A 45 -46.29 -6.66 -6.74
C LEU A 45 -47.67 -6.98 -6.18
N PHE A 46 -48.17 -8.17 -6.48
CA PHE A 46 -49.27 -8.79 -5.78
C PHE A 46 -48.79 -10.07 -5.10
N ILE A 47 -48.81 -10.05 -3.76
CA ILE A 47 -48.44 -11.18 -2.91
C ILE A 47 -49.72 -11.91 -2.51
N PHE A 48 -49.75 -13.21 -2.80
CA PHE A 48 -50.90 -14.08 -2.55
C PHE A 48 -51.10 -14.34 -1.06
N LYS A 49 -52.34 -14.54 -0.65
CA LYS A 49 -52.63 -15.11 0.67
C LYS A 49 -52.28 -16.61 0.67
N PRO A 50 -51.75 -17.17 1.78
CA PRO A 50 -51.50 -16.53 3.09
C PRO A 50 -50.09 -15.91 3.22
N TYR A 51 -49.33 -15.83 2.13
CA TYR A 51 -47.92 -15.42 2.14
C TYR A 51 -47.71 -13.92 2.36
N ASP A 52 -48.76 -13.11 2.27
CA ASP A 52 -48.75 -11.70 2.64
C ASP A 52 -48.24 -11.47 4.08
N SER A 53 -48.56 -12.38 5.00
CA SER A 53 -48.07 -12.35 6.39
C SER A 53 -46.53 -12.47 6.57
N LEU A 54 -45.81 -12.84 5.50
CA LEU A 54 -44.35 -12.97 5.48
C LEU A 54 -43.63 -11.64 5.23
N VAL A 55 -44.32 -10.63 4.70
CA VAL A 55 -43.73 -9.30 4.52
C VAL A 55 -43.83 -8.52 5.80
N ARG A 56 -42.71 -7.97 6.22
CA ARG A 56 -42.52 -7.22 7.44
C ARG A 56 -41.80 -5.92 7.12
N THR A 57 -41.77 -5.00 8.08
CA THR A 57 -41.15 -3.66 7.88
C THR A 57 -39.66 -3.73 7.53
N LYS A 58 -38.95 -4.80 7.91
CA LYS A 58 -37.53 -5.02 7.56
C LYS A 58 -37.32 -6.08 6.46
N THR A 59 -38.35 -6.36 5.65
CA THR A 59 -38.21 -7.21 4.46
C THR A 59 -37.44 -6.49 3.37
N HIS A 60 -36.49 -7.17 2.74
CA HIS A 60 -35.71 -6.67 1.63
C HIS A 60 -36.00 -7.46 0.36
N PHE A 61 -36.06 -6.79 -0.79
CA PHE A 61 -36.38 -7.38 -2.08
C PHE A 61 -35.18 -7.27 -3.03
N TRP A 62 -34.75 -8.37 -3.65
CA TRP A 62 -33.66 -8.36 -4.63
C TRP A 62 -33.98 -9.22 -5.85
N LEU A 63 -33.36 -8.90 -6.99
CA LEU A 63 -33.52 -9.69 -8.20
C LEU A 63 -32.94 -11.09 -8.02
N THR A 64 -33.70 -12.08 -8.46
CA THR A 64 -33.22 -13.46 -8.51
C THR A 64 -32.31 -13.60 -9.74
N SER A 65 -31.00 -13.48 -9.54
CA SER A 65 -30.02 -13.75 -10.60
C SER A 65 -29.75 -15.25 -10.72
N GLY A 66 -29.92 -15.81 -11.92
CA GLY A 66 -29.69 -17.23 -12.17
C GLY A 66 -28.20 -17.65 -12.24
N VAL A 67 -27.26 -16.71 -12.19
CA VAL A 67 -25.81 -16.98 -12.16
C VAL A 67 -25.11 -16.03 -11.19
N ASP A 68 -24.36 -16.55 -10.22
CA ASP A 68 -23.43 -15.80 -9.37
C ASP A 68 -21.99 -16.26 -9.65
N LEU A 69 -21.18 -15.36 -10.19
CA LEU A 69 -19.76 -15.57 -10.50
C LEU A 69 -18.93 -14.92 -9.39
N GLN A 70 -18.13 -15.71 -8.69
CA GLN A 70 -17.21 -15.23 -7.66
C GLN A 70 -15.78 -15.60 -8.03
N LEU A 71 -14.84 -14.67 -7.82
CA LEU A 71 -13.41 -14.92 -7.91
C LEU A 71 -12.86 -14.86 -6.48
N ASN A 72 -12.35 -15.99 -5.99
CA ASN A 72 -11.71 -16.09 -4.68
C ASN A 72 -10.21 -16.44 -4.85
N ALA A 73 -9.51 -16.58 -3.73
CA ALA A 73 -8.08 -16.89 -3.74
C ALA A 73 -7.78 -18.31 -4.28
N GLU A 74 -8.76 -19.21 -4.26
CA GLU A 74 -8.66 -20.57 -4.80
C GLU A 74 -9.01 -20.66 -6.32
N GLY A 75 -9.61 -19.63 -6.92
CA GLY A 75 -9.96 -19.58 -8.33
C GLY A 75 -11.37 -19.02 -8.62
N PHE A 76 -11.99 -19.49 -9.70
CA PHE A 76 -13.36 -19.10 -10.08
C PHE A 76 -14.39 -20.06 -9.47
N GLU A 77 -15.35 -19.52 -8.72
CA GLU A 77 -16.52 -20.23 -8.21
C GLU A 77 -17.77 -19.75 -8.96
N VAL A 78 -18.51 -20.70 -9.56
CA VAL A 78 -19.73 -20.40 -10.32
C VAL A 78 -20.92 -21.08 -9.63
N LYS A 79 -21.90 -20.29 -9.19
CA LYS A 79 -23.17 -20.80 -8.64
C LYS A 79 -24.28 -20.58 -9.66
N PHE A 80 -24.95 -21.66 -10.04
CA PHE A 80 -26.12 -21.62 -10.91
C PHE A 80 -27.39 -21.69 -10.06
N GLY A 81 -28.33 -20.77 -10.31
CA GLY A 81 -29.69 -20.82 -9.78
C GLY A 81 -30.57 -21.85 -10.50
N SER A 82 -31.85 -21.90 -10.18
CA SER A 82 -32.80 -22.79 -10.87
C SER A 82 -32.96 -22.40 -12.35
N LEU A 83 -33.25 -23.38 -13.22
CA LEU A 83 -33.39 -23.16 -14.66
C LEU A 83 -34.52 -22.18 -15.00
N GLU A 84 -35.56 -22.14 -14.18
CA GLU A 84 -36.67 -21.18 -14.28
C GLU A 84 -36.19 -19.75 -13.97
N SER A 85 -35.32 -19.59 -12.97
CA SER A 85 -34.75 -18.30 -12.56
C SER A 85 -33.80 -17.73 -13.63
N LEU A 86 -33.22 -18.59 -14.48
CA LEU A 86 -32.35 -18.18 -15.60
C LEU A 86 -33.12 -17.61 -16.79
N ILE A 87 -34.40 -17.94 -16.97
CA ILE A 87 -35.17 -17.65 -18.19
C ILE A 87 -36.21 -16.53 -17.97
N THR A 88 -36.92 -16.52 -16.84
CA THR A 88 -38.05 -15.59 -16.64
C THR A 88 -37.76 -14.40 -15.72
N GLY A 89 -36.53 -14.25 -15.21
CA GLY A 89 -36.26 -13.28 -14.16
C GLY A 89 -37.14 -13.51 -12.93
N GLY A 90 -37.14 -12.57 -11.99
CA GLY A 90 -37.96 -12.65 -10.79
C GLY A 90 -37.39 -11.83 -9.65
N VAL A 91 -38.19 -11.70 -8.59
CA VAL A 91 -37.79 -11.01 -7.37
C VAL A 91 -37.92 -11.95 -6.17
N THR A 92 -36.88 -12.01 -5.36
CA THR A 92 -36.90 -12.71 -4.08
C THR A 92 -36.99 -11.70 -2.96
N PHE A 93 -37.64 -12.08 -1.86
CA PHE A 93 -37.53 -11.34 -0.61
C PHE A 93 -37.21 -12.24 0.56
N ASP A 94 -36.57 -11.65 1.57
CA ASP A 94 -36.39 -12.27 2.89
C ASP A 94 -36.13 -11.17 3.93
N THR A 95 -36.11 -11.61 5.18
CA THR A 95 -35.55 -10.87 6.31
C THR A 95 -34.11 -11.30 6.52
N VAL A 96 -33.25 -10.39 6.94
CA VAL A 96 -31.84 -10.69 7.14
C VAL A 96 -31.66 -11.52 8.42
N PRO A 97 -30.94 -12.66 8.38
CA PRO A 97 -30.64 -13.43 9.58
C PRO A 97 -29.92 -12.59 10.64
N GLY A 98 -30.39 -12.63 11.89
CA GLY A 98 -29.81 -11.87 13.01
C GLY A 98 -30.47 -10.52 13.27
N LEU A 99 -31.11 -9.93 12.25
CA LEU A 99 -31.97 -8.76 12.44
C LEU A 99 -33.41 -9.24 12.57
N GLY A 100 -34.08 -8.89 13.66
CA GLY A 100 -35.50 -9.20 13.83
C GLY A 100 -36.32 -8.76 12.61
N ALA A 101 -37.35 -9.52 12.26
CA ALA A 101 -38.13 -9.32 11.04
C ALA A 101 -38.81 -7.93 10.96
N GLY A 102 -38.92 -7.22 12.09
CA GLY A 102 -39.68 -5.99 12.22
C GLY A 102 -41.17 -6.27 12.42
N ASP A 103 -41.95 -5.19 12.45
CA ASP A 103 -43.41 -5.26 12.63
C ASP A 103 -44.14 -5.81 11.40
N GLU A 104 -45.37 -6.27 11.62
CA GLU A 104 -46.28 -6.68 10.55
C GLU A 104 -46.62 -5.52 9.62
N VAL A 105 -46.60 -5.80 8.32
CA VAL A 105 -47.13 -4.88 7.33
C VAL A 105 -48.59 -5.22 7.08
N THR A 106 -49.49 -4.29 7.36
CA THR A 106 -50.93 -4.43 7.15
C THR A 106 -51.48 -3.49 6.06
N GLU A 107 -50.67 -2.52 5.62
CA GLU A 107 -51.03 -1.54 4.60
C GLU A 107 -50.65 -2.01 3.20
N ASP A 108 -51.54 -1.80 2.24
CA ASP A 108 -51.25 -1.99 0.82
C ASP A 108 -50.46 -0.80 0.26
N MET A 109 -49.78 -1.03 -0.86
CA MET A 109 -49.03 -0.04 -1.64
C MET A 109 -47.81 0.56 -0.92
N LEU A 110 -47.30 -0.09 0.13
CA LEU A 110 -46.02 0.32 0.71
C LEU A 110 -44.87 0.21 -0.28
N HIS A 111 -43.96 1.19 -0.20
CA HIS A 111 -42.80 1.28 -1.07
C HIS A 111 -41.60 0.58 -0.46
N PHE A 112 -41.00 -0.34 -1.19
CA PHE A 112 -39.73 -0.99 -0.88
C PHE A 112 -38.71 -0.70 -1.98
N ARG A 113 -37.43 -0.81 -1.64
CA ARG A 113 -36.35 -0.76 -2.63
C ARG A 113 -36.14 -2.15 -3.22
N LEU A 114 -36.01 -2.22 -4.55
CA LEU A 114 -35.47 -3.38 -5.25
C LEU A 114 -33.94 -3.26 -5.29
N PHE A 115 -33.25 -4.33 -4.90
CA PHE A 115 -31.80 -4.45 -5.00
C PHE A 115 -31.43 -5.35 -6.18
N ASP A 116 -30.27 -5.14 -6.81
CA ASP A 116 -29.85 -5.98 -7.94
C ASP A 116 -29.48 -7.41 -7.48
N ASP A 117 -29.03 -7.57 -6.23
CA ASP A 117 -28.67 -8.86 -5.65
C ASP A 117 -28.68 -8.80 -4.11
N VAL A 118 -28.53 -9.97 -3.47
CA VAL A 118 -28.46 -10.09 -2.01
C VAL A 118 -27.20 -9.44 -1.41
N LYS A 119 -26.12 -9.27 -2.19
CA LYS A 119 -24.89 -8.60 -1.73
C LYS A 119 -25.18 -7.11 -1.55
N GLN A 120 -25.93 -6.47 -2.45
CA GLN A 120 -26.37 -5.08 -2.30
C GLN A 120 -27.33 -4.89 -1.13
N VAL A 121 -28.19 -5.86 -0.82
CA VAL A 121 -28.98 -5.81 0.42
C VAL A 121 -28.03 -5.72 1.61
N ARG A 122 -26.99 -6.58 1.64
CA ARG A 122 -25.97 -6.56 2.70
C ARG A 122 -25.14 -5.29 2.75
N GLU A 123 -24.78 -4.72 1.61
CA GLU A 123 -24.06 -3.45 1.56
C GLU A 123 -24.94 -2.23 1.82
N GLY A 124 -26.24 -2.33 1.52
CA GLY A 124 -27.27 -1.31 1.75
C GLY A 124 -27.84 -1.31 3.17
N MET A 125 -27.54 -2.32 3.99
CA MET A 125 -27.86 -2.32 5.43
C MET A 125 -27.19 -1.17 6.21
N TYR A 126 -26.29 -0.43 5.57
CA TYR A 126 -25.50 0.63 6.19
C TYR A 126 -25.79 2.00 5.58
N ASP A 127 -27.08 2.30 5.38
CA ASP A 127 -27.54 3.61 4.92
C ASP A 127 -27.24 4.73 5.94
N GLU A 128 -27.01 4.37 7.21
CA GLU A 128 -26.47 5.27 8.24
C GLU A 128 -24.94 5.31 8.20
N TYR A 129 -24.40 6.43 7.72
CA TYR A 129 -22.96 6.62 7.57
C TYR A 129 -22.52 8.05 7.88
N ILE A 130 -21.22 8.20 8.16
CA ILE A 130 -20.57 9.50 8.30
C ILE A 130 -19.52 9.63 7.20
N GLN A 131 -19.52 10.77 6.50
CA GLN A 131 -18.55 11.05 5.45
C GLN A 131 -17.32 11.76 6.00
N PHE A 132 -16.16 11.35 5.50
CA PHE A 132 -14.88 11.97 5.79
C PHE A 132 -14.05 12.09 4.52
N VAL A 133 -13.08 13.01 4.55
CA VAL A 133 -12.03 13.09 3.54
C VAL A 133 -10.72 12.60 4.13
N MET A 134 -10.04 11.70 3.42
CA MET A 134 -8.69 11.24 3.74
C MET A 134 -7.70 11.84 2.74
N MET A 135 -6.64 12.46 3.23
CA MET A 135 -5.69 13.24 2.41
C MET A 135 -4.36 12.49 2.27
N PHE A 136 -4.20 11.69 1.21
CA PHE A 136 -3.00 10.87 1.03
C PHE A 136 -1.88 11.59 0.30
N GLU A 137 -0.66 11.53 0.84
CA GLU A 137 0.55 12.09 0.20
C GLU A 137 1.18 11.15 -0.82
N GLU A 138 0.87 9.86 -0.73
CA GLU A 138 1.37 8.83 -1.63
C GLU A 138 0.42 8.59 -2.82
N SER A 139 0.90 7.81 -3.79
CA SER A 139 0.08 7.45 -4.95
C SER A 139 -1.15 6.65 -4.54
N VAL A 140 -2.33 7.12 -4.94
CA VAL A 140 -3.59 6.37 -4.80
C VAL A 140 -3.83 5.37 -5.95
N ARG A 141 -2.83 5.13 -6.80
CA ARG A 141 -2.98 4.22 -7.95
C ARG A 141 -3.35 2.82 -7.46
N GLY A 142 -4.45 2.30 -7.96
CA GLY A 142 -5.00 1.00 -7.55
C GLY A 142 -6.13 1.12 -6.53
N LEU A 143 -6.31 2.30 -5.90
CA LEU A 143 -7.50 2.60 -5.12
C LEU A 143 -8.66 2.97 -6.06
N LYS A 144 -9.83 2.40 -5.82
CA LYS A 144 -11.03 2.63 -6.63
C LYS A 144 -12.22 2.95 -5.71
N ALA A 145 -13.24 3.58 -6.28
CA ALA A 145 -14.55 3.64 -5.63
C ALA A 145 -15.01 2.21 -5.30
N LYS A 146 -15.71 2.07 -4.17
CA LYS A 146 -16.11 0.80 -3.53
C LYS A 146 -14.99 0.00 -2.85
N ALA A 147 -13.72 0.43 -2.91
CA ALA A 147 -12.67 -0.19 -2.10
C ALA A 147 -13.02 -0.12 -0.60
N PRO A 148 -12.69 -1.16 0.18
CA PRO A 148 -13.06 -1.20 1.59
C PRO A 148 -12.22 -0.22 2.41
N VAL A 149 -12.84 0.32 3.46
CA VAL A 149 -12.14 0.94 4.58
C VAL A 149 -12.24 -0.04 5.74
N GLU A 150 -11.10 -0.45 6.27
CA GLU A 150 -11.00 -1.51 7.26
C GLU A 150 -10.37 -1.01 8.55
N TYR A 151 -10.76 -1.60 9.67
CA TYR A 151 -10.09 -1.46 10.95
C TYR A 151 -9.64 -2.84 11.39
N ARG A 152 -8.32 -3.07 11.44
CA ARG A 152 -7.73 -4.37 11.81
C ARG A 152 -8.33 -5.57 11.03
N GLY A 153 -8.54 -5.38 9.73
CA GLY A 153 -9.12 -6.39 8.83
C GLY A 153 -10.65 -6.49 8.85
N LEU A 154 -11.34 -5.68 9.67
CA LEU A 154 -12.80 -5.60 9.66
C LEU A 154 -13.24 -4.43 8.80
N ARG A 155 -14.07 -4.66 7.78
CA ARG A 155 -14.63 -3.58 6.97
C ARG A 155 -15.57 -2.71 7.82
N ILE A 156 -15.20 -1.44 7.97
CA ILE A 156 -15.97 -0.41 8.70
C ILE A 156 -16.52 0.67 7.77
N GLY A 157 -16.14 0.68 6.51
CA GLY A 157 -16.55 1.70 5.57
C GLY A 157 -16.21 1.36 4.13
N THR A 158 -16.39 2.37 3.27
CA THR A 158 -16.22 2.23 1.83
C THR A 158 -15.71 3.53 1.21
N VAL A 159 -14.79 3.43 0.26
CA VAL A 159 -14.36 4.55 -0.58
C VAL A 159 -15.51 4.96 -1.51
N MET A 160 -15.93 6.22 -1.42
CA MET A 160 -16.97 6.78 -2.30
C MET A 160 -16.38 7.30 -3.60
N LYS A 161 -15.28 8.07 -3.52
CA LYS A 161 -14.71 8.74 -4.69
C LYS A 161 -13.21 8.99 -4.52
N VAL A 162 -12.44 8.73 -5.58
CA VAL A 162 -10.99 8.94 -5.65
C VAL A 162 -10.59 9.41 -7.05
N PRO A 163 -9.91 10.58 -7.19
CA PRO A 163 -9.91 11.66 -6.21
C PRO A 163 -11.33 12.24 -6.01
N MET A 164 -11.61 12.83 -4.85
CA MET A 164 -12.91 13.45 -4.55
C MET A 164 -13.25 14.55 -5.57
N ARG A 165 -12.26 15.37 -5.93
CA ARG A 165 -12.31 16.32 -7.04
C ARG A 165 -10.93 16.44 -7.66
N MET A 166 -10.90 16.92 -8.89
CA MET A 166 -9.64 17.34 -9.51
C MET A 166 -9.19 18.68 -8.91
N PRO A 167 -7.89 18.95 -8.88
CA PRO A 167 -7.38 20.30 -8.62
C PRO A 167 -7.99 21.30 -9.59
N THR A 168 -8.31 22.48 -9.09
CA THR A 168 -8.74 23.62 -9.92
C THR A 168 -7.51 24.31 -10.54
N PRO A 169 -7.62 25.05 -11.65
CA PRO A 169 -6.48 25.76 -12.26
C PRO A 169 -5.81 26.79 -11.35
N GLU A 170 -6.51 27.24 -10.30
CA GLU A 170 -6.04 28.19 -9.28
C GLU A 170 -5.25 27.49 -8.17
N GLU A 171 -5.37 26.16 -8.06
CA GLU A 171 -4.59 25.33 -7.16
C GLU A 171 -3.36 24.81 -7.92
N ASP A 172 -2.19 24.93 -7.31
CA ASP A 172 -1.00 24.30 -7.88
C ASP A 172 -1.24 22.79 -8.05
N PHE A 173 -0.99 22.27 -9.25
CA PHE A 173 -0.97 20.83 -9.53
C PHE A 173 0.03 20.07 -8.63
N SER A 174 0.93 20.78 -7.95
CA SER A 174 1.79 20.25 -6.91
C SER A 174 1.08 20.02 -5.57
N ALA A 175 -0.25 20.09 -5.50
CA ALA A 175 -1.03 19.69 -4.34
C ALA A 175 -0.52 18.33 -3.85
N LYS A 176 0.24 18.35 -2.75
CA LYS A 176 0.99 17.18 -2.24
C LYS A 176 0.09 16.06 -1.75
N LYS A 177 -1.23 16.30 -1.68
CA LYS A 177 -2.21 15.41 -1.07
C LYS A 177 -3.38 15.19 -2.00
N ILE A 178 -3.79 13.93 -2.13
CA ILE A 178 -4.92 13.49 -2.94
C ILE A 178 -6.13 13.30 -2.01
N PRO A 179 -7.21 14.10 -2.17
CA PRO A 179 -8.41 13.94 -1.36
C PRO A 179 -9.19 12.71 -1.79
N VAL A 180 -9.47 11.81 -0.85
CA VAL A 180 -10.29 10.62 -1.05
C VAL A 180 -11.53 10.73 -0.17
N LEU A 181 -12.72 10.71 -0.80
CA LEU A 181 -13.98 10.74 -0.07
C LEU A 181 -14.35 9.32 0.36
N VAL A 182 -14.56 9.15 1.66
CA VAL A 182 -14.94 7.87 2.26
C VAL A 182 -16.21 8.02 3.08
N ARG A 183 -16.93 6.90 3.26
CA ARG A 183 -18.02 6.80 4.22
C ARG A 183 -17.71 5.72 5.25
N ILE A 184 -17.89 6.05 6.52
CA ILE A 184 -17.82 5.11 7.63
C ILE A 184 -19.23 4.64 7.94
N GLU A 185 -19.45 3.34 7.83
CA GLU A 185 -20.74 2.67 7.78
C GLU A 185 -21.03 2.07 9.17
N LEU A 186 -21.75 2.82 10.01
CA LEU A 186 -21.86 2.49 11.43
C LEU A 186 -22.62 1.21 11.70
N GLY A 187 -23.59 0.88 10.85
CA GLY A 187 -24.33 -0.38 10.98
C GLY A 187 -23.43 -1.63 10.85
N ARG A 188 -22.19 -1.51 10.32
CA ARG A 188 -21.21 -2.61 10.28
C ARG A 188 -20.62 -2.93 11.65
N VAL A 189 -20.59 -1.94 12.54
CA VAL A 189 -19.98 -2.04 13.87
C VAL A 189 -21.04 -2.10 14.96
N TYR A 190 -22.14 -1.36 14.78
CA TYR A 190 -23.21 -1.22 15.75
C TYR A 190 -24.55 -1.60 15.10
N GLU A 191 -25.14 -2.70 15.54
CA GLU A 191 -26.48 -3.09 15.09
C GLU A 191 -27.52 -2.06 15.58
N ASN A 192 -28.39 -1.60 14.67
CA ASN A 192 -29.53 -0.71 14.96
C ASN A 192 -29.17 0.67 15.56
N LEU A 193 -28.06 1.29 15.16
CA LEU A 193 -27.74 2.66 15.57
C LEU A 193 -28.70 3.67 14.91
N PRO A 194 -29.49 4.46 15.66
CA PRO A 194 -30.38 5.47 15.08
C PRO A 194 -29.60 6.66 14.52
N SER A 195 -30.10 7.25 13.44
CA SER A 195 -29.51 8.42 12.76
C SER A 195 -29.26 9.61 13.69
N SER A 196 -30.06 9.75 14.75
CA SER A 196 -29.90 10.79 15.78
C SER A 196 -28.59 10.68 16.58
N GLU A 197 -27.95 9.50 16.62
CA GLU A 197 -26.69 9.29 17.35
C GLU A 197 -25.45 9.56 16.48
N LEU A 198 -25.61 9.78 15.16
CA LEU A 198 -24.49 10.05 14.25
C LEU A 198 -23.60 11.22 14.70
N PRO A 199 -24.14 12.38 15.14
CA PRO A 199 -23.31 13.50 15.58
C PRO A 199 -22.45 13.13 16.79
N ARG A 200 -23.02 12.40 17.76
CA ARG A 200 -22.29 11.97 18.95
C ARG A 200 -21.21 10.96 18.61
N PHE A 201 -21.48 10.03 17.70
CA PHE A 201 -20.48 9.07 17.23
C PHE A 201 -19.34 9.78 16.51
N LYS A 202 -19.64 10.77 15.68
CA LYS A 202 -18.64 11.58 15.00
C LYS A 202 -17.68 12.25 15.98
N GLU A 203 -18.19 12.81 17.08
CA GLU A 203 -17.36 13.38 18.13
C GLU A 203 -16.51 12.32 18.84
N LYS A 204 -17.06 11.14 19.16
CA LYS A 204 -16.25 10.02 19.68
C LYS A 204 -15.14 9.60 18.73
N LEU A 205 -15.41 9.56 17.42
CA LEU A 205 -14.38 9.20 16.44
C LEU A 205 -13.26 10.26 16.40
N LYS A 206 -13.57 11.55 16.62
CA LYS A 206 -12.56 12.59 16.79
C LYS A 206 -11.71 12.40 18.05
N GLU A 207 -12.29 11.89 19.15
CA GLU A 207 -11.52 11.48 20.32
C GLU A 207 -10.56 10.33 19.98
N GLU A 208 -10.99 9.36 19.17
CA GLU A 208 -10.10 8.28 18.70
C GLU A 208 -9.00 8.79 17.76
N PHE A 209 -9.26 9.83 16.96
CA PHE A 209 -8.23 10.51 16.17
C PHE A 209 -7.15 11.12 17.08
N ALA A 210 -7.55 11.73 18.19
CA ALA A 210 -6.62 12.27 19.19
C ALA A 210 -5.78 11.18 19.87
N LYS A 211 -6.29 9.94 19.95
CA LYS A 211 -5.56 8.77 20.48
C LYS A 211 -4.66 8.09 19.43
N GLY A 212 -4.62 8.58 18.20
CA GLY A 212 -3.72 8.09 17.15
C GLY A 212 -4.38 7.23 16.07
N LEU A 213 -5.71 7.17 15.97
CA LEU A 213 -6.35 6.49 14.83
C LEU A 213 -5.95 7.17 13.51
N ARG A 214 -5.35 6.43 12.57
CA ARG A 214 -4.93 6.91 11.25
C ARG A 214 -5.37 5.96 10.14
N GLY A 215 -5.70 6.51 8.98
CA GLY A 215 -5.88 5.75 7.73
C GLY A 215 -4.57 5.64 6.95
N THR A 216 -4.31 4.47 6.38
CA THR A 216 -3.13 4.16 5.56
C THR A 216 -3.56 3.41 4.30
N LEU A 217 -2.84 3.57 3.19
CA LEU A 217 -3.07 2.74 2.00
C LEU A 217 -2.32 1.42 2.14
N LYS A 218 -3.02 0.32 1.87
CA LYS A 218 -2.45 -1.02 1.84
C LYS A 218 -2.87 -1.75 0.56
N THR A 219 -2.01 -2.64 0.11
CA THR A 219 -2.28 -3.49 -1.05
C THR A 219 -3.15 -4.66 -0.64
N GLY A 220 -4.38 -4.72 -1.17
CA GLY A 220 -5.30 -5.83 -0.92
C GLY A 220 -5.05 -7.02 -1.85
N ASN A 221 -4.64 -6.75 -3.09
CA ASN A 221 -4.32 -7.80 -4.07
C ASN A 221 -3.02 -7.47 -4.81
N LEU A 222 -1.98 -8.27 -4.58
CA LEU A 222 -0.65 -8.09 -5.18
C LEU A 222 -0.63 -8.32 -6.70
N LEU A 223 -1.52 -9.16 -7.23
CA LEU A 223 -1.59 -9.46 -8.66
C LEU A 223 -2.20 -8.31 -9.46
N THR A 224 -3.27 -7.71 -8.93
CA THR A 224 -3.99 -6.61 -9.63
C THR A 224 -3.52 -5.22 -9.21
N GLY A 225 -2.73 -5.14 -8.13
CA GLY A 225 -2.34 -3.87 -7.51
C GLY A 225 -3.51 -3.12 -6.87
N ALA A 226 -4.61 -3.80 -6.56
CA ALA A 226 -5.76 -3.16 -5.93
C ALA A 226 -5.43 -2.72 -4.50
N LEU A 227 -5.74 -1.46 -4.18
CA LEU A 227 -5.54 -0.90 -2.85
C LEU A 227 -6.84 -0.85 -2.07
N TYR A 228 -6.70 -0.86 -0.74
CA TYR A 228 -7.75 -0.54 0.21
C TYR A 228 -7.21 0.43 1.27
N ILE A 229 -8.10 0.98 2.09
CA ILE A 229 -7.72 1.85 3.20
C ILE A 229 -7.79 1.05 4.49
N ASP A 230 -6.67 0.96 5.19
CA ASP A 230 -6.58 0.34 6.51
C ASP A 230 -6.49 1.42 7.58
N THR A 231 -7.23 1.25 8.67
CA THR A 231 -7.24 2.14 9.82
C THR A 231 -6.73 1.41 11.05
N ASP A 232 -5.79 2.01 11.77
CA ASP A 232 -5.25 1.47 13.02
C ASP A 232 -4.72 2.60 13.91
N PHE A 233 -4.34 2.26 15.13
CA PHE A 233 -3.80 3.20 16.10
C PHE A 233 -2.28 3.32 16.00
N TYR A 234 -1.81 4.56 15.88
CA TYR A 234 -0.41 4.93 15.87
C TYR A 234 -0.18 6.02 16.92
N PRO A 235 0.11 5.64 18.18
CA PRO A 235 0.21 6.59 19.30
C PRO A 235 1.42 7.52 19.20
N ASP A 236 2.45 7.14 18.45
CA ASP A 236 3.69 7.91 18.29
C ASP A 236 3.63 8.97 17.16
N GLU A 237 2.51 9.04 16.43
CA GLU A 237 2.32 10.02 15.36
C GLU A 237 1.99 11.42 15.89
N GLU A 238 2.18 12.43 15.04
CA GLU A 238 1.85 13.81 15.39
C GLU A 238 0.39 13.94 15.88
N PRO A 239 0.13 14.78 16.90
CA PRO A 239 -1.20 14.96 17.45
C PRO A 239 -2.22 15.35 16.37
N TYR A 240 -3.42 14.79 16.47
CA TYR A 240 -4.51 15.15 15.57
C TYR A 240 -4.89 16.63 15.73
N VAL A 241 -4.88 17.36 14.61
CA VAL A 241 -5.44 18.71 14.52
C VAL A 241 -6.75 18.62 13.72
N PRO A 242 -7.90 18.93 14.33
CA PRO A 242 -9.17 19.00 13.62
C PRO A 242 -9.08 19.94 12.43
N SER A 243 -9.43 19.43 11.26
CA SER A 243 -9.41 20.17 10.01
C SER A 243 -10.56 19.72 9.12
N LYS A 244 -10.93 20.59 8.20
CA LYS A 244 -11.97 20.34 7.20
C LYS A 244 -11.38 20.50 5.81
N PHE A 245 -11.91 19.71 4.88
CA PHE A 245 -11.70 19.87 3.47
C PHE A 245 -13.07 20.08 2.84
N GLU A 246 -13.33 21.30 2.38
CA GLU A 246 -14.68 21.77 2.05
C GLU A 246 -15.63 21.58 3.24
N ASP A 247 -16.77 20.91 3.05
CA ASP A 247 -17.77 20.65 4.08
C ASP A 247 -17.51 19.37 4.90
N TYR A 248 -16.45 18.63 4.56
CA TYR A 248 -16.14 17.33 5.17
C TYR A 248 -15.04 17.44 6.22
N ASP A 249 -15.20 16.73 7.35
CA ASP A 249 -14.12 16.55 8.31
C ASP A 249 -13.02 15.67 7.73
N VAL A 250 -11.77 16.02 8.03
CA VAL A 250 -10.61 15.24 7.59
C VAL A 250 -10.37 14.10 8.56
N PHE A 251 -10.36 12.87 8.03
CA PHE A 251 -9.90 11.69 8.75
C PHE A 251 -8.36 11.64 8.65
N PRO A 252 -7.63 11.62 9.78
CA PRO A 252 -6.18 11.64 9.78
C PRO A 252 -5.54 10.47 9.05
N THR A 253 -4.51 10.73 8.25
CA THR A 253 -3.82 9.70 7.47
C THR A 253 -2.34 9.63 7.82
N LYS A 254 -1.77 8.45 7.61
CA LYS A 254 -0.33 8.19 7.64
C LYS A 254 0.07 7.51 6.34
N GLN A 255 1.32 7.67 5.93
CA GLN A 255 1.86 6.97 4.76
C GLN A 255 2.00 5.45 5.03
N GLY A 256 1.66 4.63 4.03
CA GLY A 256 1.77 3.18 4.12
C GLY A 256 3.22 2.68 4.24
N GLY A 257 3.38 1.51 4.88
CA GLY A 257 4.71 0.92 5.15
C GLY A 257 5.51 0.62 3.87
N PHE A 258 4.86 0.16 2.79
CA PHE A 258 5.55 -0.15 1.54
C PHE A 258 6.16 1.09 0.88
N ALA A 259 5.42 2.21 0.83
CA ALA A 259 5.92 3.48 0.32
C ALA A 259 7.09 4.03 1.17
N GLN A 260 7.09 3.75 2.47
CA GLN A 260 8.21 4.10 3.35
C GLN A 260 9.46 3.26 3.04
N VAL A 261 9.32 1.95 2.85
CA VAL A 261 10.44 1.06 2.47
C VAL A 261 11.05 1.49 1.14
N GLN A 262 10.23 1.77 0.11
CA GLN A 262 10.72 2.22 -1.19
C GLN A 262 11.59 3.49 -1.08
N ARG A 263 11.15 4.47 -0.27
CA ARG A 263 11.95 5.69 -0.04
C ARG A 263 13.22 5.41 0.74
N GLN A 264 13.17 4.60 1.80
CA GLN A 264 14.36 4.25 2.57
C GLN A 264 15.42 3.56 1.70
N VAL A 265 14.99 2.69 0.77
CA VAL A 265 15.89 2.08 -0.23
C VAL A 265 16.47 3.15 -1.15
N ASN A 266 15.65 4.03 -1.72
CA ASN A 266 16.14 5.12 -2.59
C ASN A 266 17.10 6.08 -1.88
N ASP A 267 16.80 6.44 -0.62
CA ASP A 267 17.63 7.31 0.20
C ASP A 267 18.96 6.63 0.50
N PHE A 268 18.95 5.33 0.78
CA PHE A 268 20.17 4.54 0.97
C PHE A 268 21.02 4.49 -0.31
N LEU A 269 20.41 4.23 -1.47
CA LEU A 269 21.09 4.23 -2.78
C LEU A 269 21.71 5.60 -3.09
N THR A 270 20.99 6.68 -2.79
CA THR A 270 21.47 8.06 -2.97
C THR A 270 22.65 8.37 -2.05
N LYS A 271 22.59 7.93 -0.79
CA LYS A 271 23.69 8.05 0.17
C LYS A 271 24.92 7.24 -0.27
N LEU A 272 24.73 6.04 -0.80
CA LEU A 272 25.81 5.20 -1.31
C LEU A 272 26.50 5.84 -2.52
N ASN A 273 25.72 6.38 -3.47
CA ASN A 273 26.23 7.06 -4.66
C ASN A 273 26.94 8.39 -4.36
N SER A 274 26.64 9.02 -3.22
CA SER A 274 27.26 10.29 -2.80
C SER A 274 28.48 10.13 -1.92
N LEU A 275 28.94 8.89 -1.66
CA LEU A 275 30.20 8.67 -0.97
C LEU A 275 31.37 9.22 -1.80
N PRO A 276 32.24 10.09 -1.24
CA PRO A 276 33.35 10.70 -1.96
C PRO A 276 34.51 9.71 -2.13
N MET A 277 34.32 8.74 -3.02
CA MET A 277 35.34 7.74 -3.35
C MET A 277 36.60 8.39 -3.92
N GLU A 278 36.43 9.47 -4.68
CA GLU A 278 37.55 10.23 -5.25
C GLU A 278 38.41 10.89 -4.16
N ASP A 279 37.79 11.52 -3.15
CA ASP A 279 38.54 12.13 -2.04
C ASP A 279 39.28 11.08 -1.19
N THR A 280 38.66 9.92 -0.99
CA THR A 280 39.25 8.79 -0.28
C THR A 280 40.47 8.26 -1.03
N LEU A 281 40.34 8.02 -2.34
CA LEU A 281 41.44 7.59 -3.21
C LEU A 281 42.56 8.64 -3.28
N ASN A 282 42.21 9.92 -3.37
CA ASN A 282 43.17 11.02 -3.36
C ASN A 282 43.94 11.12 -2.04
N SER A 283 43.27 10.87 -0.91
CA SER A 283 43.89 10.87 0.43
C SER A 283 44.81 9.67 0.63
N LEU A 284 44.42 8.50 0.13
CA LEU A 284 45.27 7.30 0.10
C LEU A 284 46.53 7.55 -0.75
N ASN A 285 46.37 8.05 -1.97
CA ASN A 285 47.49 8.38 -2.86
C ASN A 285 48.46 9.39 -2.23
N LYS A 286 47.94 10.42 -1.55
CA LYS A 286 48.77 11.40 -0.82
C LYS A 286 49.53 10.75 0.34
N THR A 287 48.87 9.89 1.11
CA THR A 287 49.50 9.16 2.22
C THR A 287 50.62 8.27 1.71
N LEU A 288 50.37 7.49 0.65
CA LEU A 288 51.37 6.62 0.03
C LEU A 288 52.58 7.40 -0.45
N LYS A 289 52.37 8.50 -1.18
CA LYS A 289 53.44 9.38 -1.65
C LYS A 289 54.25 10.01 -0.51
N ASN A 290 53.61 10.32 0.62
CA ASN A 290 54.31 10.86 1.79
C ASN A 290 55.09 9.76 2.53
N SER A 291 54.55 8.54 2.60
CA SER A 291 55.26 7.38 3.14
C SER A 291 56.50 7.03 2.30
N GLU A 292 56.38 7.01 0.97
CA GLU A 292 57.52 6.83 0.05
C GLU A 292 58.64 7.84 0.31
N LYS A 293 58.30 9.13 0.47
CA LYS A 293 59.28 10.18 0.81
C LYS A 293 59.95 9.94 2.16
N THR A 294 59.21 9.42 3.13
CA THR A 294 59.72 9.14 4.48
C THR A 294 60.70 7.96 4.41
N LEU A 295 60.34 6.88 3.72
CA LEU A 295 61.20 5.72 3.48
C LEU A 295 62.49 6.11 2.72
N ALA A 296 62.38 6.88 1.64
CA ALA A 296 63.54 7.38 0.91
C ALA A 296 64.43 8.32 1.73
N SER A 297 63.88 8.99 2.75
CA SER A 297 64.67 9.80 3.69
C SER A 297 65.37 8.91 4.72
N ALA A 298 64.68 7.92 5.26
CA ALA A 298 65.24 6.92 6.17
C ALA A 298 66.39 6.15 5.52
N GLU A 299 66.23 5.73 4.27
CA GLU A 299 67.28 5.04 3.49
C GLU A 299 68.53 5.92 3.33
N ARG A 300 68.37 7.22 3.01
CA ARG A 300 69.49 8.16 2.91
C ARG A 300 70.23 8.33 4.25
N VAL A 301 69.51 8.36 5.36
CA VAL A 301 70.10 8.43 6.70
C VAL A 301 70.83 7.13 7.01
N ALA A 302 70.21 5.97 6.75
CA ALA A 302 70.82 4.66 6.97
C ALA A 302 72.15 4.52 6.21
N ASN A 303 72.15 4.89 4.92
CA ASN A 303 73.36 4.89 4.09
C ASN A 303 74.45 5.86 4.59
N SER A 304 74.05 6.99 5.18
CA SER A 304 75.00 7.97 5.76
C SER A 304 75.61 7.46 7.06
N VAL A 305 74.80 6.80 7.91
CA VAL A 305 75.24 6.16 9.15
C VAL A 305 76.18 4.99 8.85
N ASP A 306 75.83 4.13 7.89
CA ASP A 306 76.68 3.00 7.48
C ASP A 306 78.06 3.46 7.00
N ARG A 307 78.11 4.52 6.16
CA ARG A 307 79.38 5.11 5.71
C ARG A 307 80.23 5.65 6.87
N LEU A 308 79.61 6.29 7.87
CA LEU A 308 80.33 6.82 9.03
C LEU A 308 80.88 5.71 9.92
N LEU A 309 80.15 4.60 10.06
CA LEU A 309 80.58 3.45 10.86
C LEU A 309 81.70 2.64 10.19
N ASN A 310 81.78 2.67 8.86
CA ASN A 310 82.74 1.90 8.06
C ASN A 310 84.02 2.68 7.67
N GLN A 311 84.20 3.93 8.13
CA GLN A 311 85.43 4.71 7.91
C GLN A 311 86.56 4.33 8.89
N GLU A 312 87.81 4.27 8.40
CA GLU A 312 88.99 3.84 9.20
C GLU A 312 89.33 4.76 10.39
N ASP A 313 88.85 6.02 10.40
CA ASP A 313 89.07 7.01 11.47
C ASP A 313 88.05 6.96 12.63
N THR A 314 87.24 5.90 12.74
CA THR A 314 86.23 5.70 13.81
C THR A 314 86.80 5.47 15.23
N LYS A 315 88.13 5.53 15.39
CA LYS A 315 88.82 5.34 16.68
C LYS A 315 88.73 6.56 17.61
N ALA A 316 88.28 7.72 17.12
CA ALA A 316 88.10 8.95 17.91
C ALA A 316 86.66 9.19 18.38
N ILE A 317 85.70 8.32 18.05
CA ILE A 317 84.28 8.50 18.41
C ILE A 317 84.03 8.03 19.85
N PRO A 318 83.52 8.90 20.75
CA PRO A 318 83.10 8.54 22.10
C PRO A 318 82.12 7.36 22.12
N ALA A 319 82.22 6.49 23.14
CA ALA A 319 81.40 5.28 23.27
C ALA A 319 79.89 5.56 23.23
N ASP A 320 79.45 6.67 23.80
CA ASP A 320 78.03 7.07 23.83
C ASP A 320 77.47 7.41 22.44
N ILE A 321 78.30 7.95 21.56
CA ILE A 321 77.92 8.28 20.18
C ILE A 321 77.82 7.00 19.35
N ARG A 322 78.74 6.05 19.54
CA ARG A 322 78.69 4.73 18.88
C ARG A 322 77.41 3.97 19.25
N LYS A 323 77.07 3.92 20.54
CA LYS A 323 75.84 3.29 21.03
C LYS A 323 74.58 3.94 20.46
N SER A 324 74.59 5.27 20.33
CA SER A 324 73.48 6.01 19.73
C SER A 324 73.33 5.74 18.23
N LEU A 325 74.45 5.60 17.50
CA LEU A 325 74.46 5.26 16.08
C LEU A 325 74.03 3.81 15.83
N GLU A 326 74.44 2.86 16.67
CA GLU A 326 73.99 1.46 16.64
C GLU A 326 72.48 1.36 16.91
N GLN A 327 71.96 2.13 17.88
CA GLN A 327 70.54 2.17 18.20
C GLN A 327 69.71 2.82 17.08
N LEU A 328 70.26 3.84 16.42
CA LEU A 328 69.66 4.47 15.25
C LEU A 328 69.65 3.51 14.05
N GLN A 329 70.76 2.80 13.79
CA GLN A 329 70.85 1.79 12.74
C GLN A 329 69.82 0.68 12.94
N LYS A 330 69.72 0.13 14.16
CA LYS A 330 68.72 -0.90 14.49
C LYS A 330 67.27 -0.41 14.31
N THR A 331 67.03 0.88 14.52
CA THR A 331 65.71 1.49 14.30
C THR A 331 65.45 1.66 12.80
N LEU A 332 66.45 2.08 12.02
CA LEU A 332 66.37 2.27 10.57
C LEU A 332 66.27 0.95 9.79
N ASP A 333 66.87 -0.13 10.29
CA ASP A 333 66.71 -1.49 9.74
C ASP A 333 65.24 -1.94 9.75
N GLY A 334 64.45 -1.43 10.70
CA GLY A 334 63.00 -1.63 10.79
C GLY A 334 62.18 -0.90 9.71
N TYR A 335 62.80 0.00 8.93
CA TYR A 335 62.16 0.74 7.83
C TYR A 335 62.80 0.45 6.46
N GLY A 336 63.82 -0.42 6.40
CA GLY A 336 64.50 -0.76 5.15
C GLY A 336 63.65 -1.66 4.23
N PRO A 337 64.10 -1.88 2.98
CA PRO A 337 63.42 -2.74 2.00
C PRO A 337 63.22 -4.19 2.44
N ASN A 338 64.05 -4.65 3.40
CA ASN A 338 63.99 -6.00 3.98
C ASN A 338 63.25 -6.04 5.33
N SER A 339 62.61 -4.95 5.74
CA SER A 339 61.84 -4.90 6.98
C SER A 339 60.49 -5.58 6.84
N THR A 340 60.00 -6.17 7.93
CA THR A 340 58.65 -6.76 7.99
C THR A 340 57.58 -5.71 7.65
N MET A 341 57.75 -4.48 8.14
CA MET A 341 56.82 -3.38 7.90
C MET A 341 56.72 -3.00 6.42
N TYR A 342 57.84 -2.98 5.68
CA TYR A 342 57.83 -2.71 4.23
C TYR A 342 57.08 -3.81 3.48
N SER A 343 57.33 -5.09 3.82
CA SER A 343 56.67 -6.23 3.19
C SER A 343 55.16 -6.32 3.48
N GLU A 344 54.75 -6.01 4.72
CA GLU A 344 53.33 -5.98 5.12
C GLU A 344 52.58 -4.86 4.42
N MET A 345 53.21 -3.69 4.24
CA MET A 345 52.61 -2.57 3.54
C MET A 345 52.44 -2.87 2.05
N GLU A 346 53.43 -3.47 1.40
CA GLU A 346 53.33 -3.92 0.00
C GLU A 346 52.21 -4.95 -0.19
N SER A 347 52.13 -5.95 0.69
CA SER A 347 51.06 -6.96 0.66
C SER A 347 49.68 -6.33 0.83
N THR A 348 49.53 -5.42 1.80
CA THR A 348 48.27 -4.71 2.07
C THR A 348 47.82 -3.87 0.87
N LEU A 349 48.75 -3.23 0.17
CA LEU A 349 48.44 -2.42 -1.01
C LEU A 349 47.99 -3.28 -2.18
N LYS A 350 48.62 -4.44 -2.35
CA LYS A 350 48.24 -5.42 -3.37
C LYS A 350 46.85 -6.01 -3.10
N GLU A 351 46.54 -6.34 -1.85
CA GLU A 351 45.20 -6.80 -1.44
C GLU A 351 44.13 -5.71 -1.66
N LEU A 352 44.43 -4.46 -1.30
CA LEU A 352 43.53 -3.34 -1.52
C LEU A 352 43.26 -3.11 -3.01
N GLU A 353 44.28 -3.18 -3.86
CA GLU A 353 44.14 -3.07 -5.31
C GLU A 353 43.25 -4.18 -5.88
N GLN A 354 43.42 -5.41 -5.39
CA GLN A 354 42.60 -6.55 -5.80
C GLN A 354 41.13 -6.37 -5.41
N VAL A 355 40.85 -6.00 -4.16
CA VAL A 355 39.48 -5.73 -3.68
C VAL A 355 38.83 -4.60 -4.48
N MET A 356 39.57 -3.52 -4.75
CA MET A 356 39.06 -2.41 -5.55
C MET A 356 38.76 -2.81 -7.00
N THR A 357 39.53 -3.74 -7.56
CA THR A 357 39.29 -4.28 -8.91
C THR A 357 38.07 -5.18 -8.96
N GLU A 358 37.86 -5.99 -7.92
CA GLU A 358 36.70 -6.87 -7.76
C GLU A 358 35.39 -6.08 -7.50
N PHE A 359 35.47 -4.89 -6.90
CA PHE A 359 34.30 -4.03 -6.62
C PHE A 359 33.83 -3.19 -7.81
N LYS A 360 34.69 -2.93 -8.81
CA LYS A 360 34.35 -2.11 -10.00
C LYS A 360 33.08 -2.55 -10.74
N PRO A 361 32.86 -3.85 -11.02
CA PRO A 361 31.67 -4.33 -11.72
C PRO A 361 30.36 -4.01 -10.97
N VAL A 362 30.37 -4.17 -9.65
CA VAL A 362 29.21 -3.92 -8.78
C VAL A 362 28.85 -2.44 -8.78
N LEU A 363 29.85 -1.56 -8.67
CA LEU A 363 29.64 -0.10 -8.76
C LEU A 363 29.10 0.32 -10.12
N LYS A 364 29.58 -0.31 -11.20
CA LYS A 364 29.08 -0.06 -12.56
C LYS A 364 27.61 -0.49 -12.69
N GLN A 365 27.27 -1.68 -12.21
CA GLN A 365 25.90 -2.20 -12.25
C GLN A 365 24.93 -1.34 -11.42
N LEU A 366 25.35 -0.90 -10.23
CA LEU A 366 24.56 -0.01 -9.37
C LEU A 366 24.26 1.34 -10.05
N ASN A 367 25.22 1.89 -10.78
CA ASN A 367 25.07 3.17 -11.47
C ASN A 367 24.21 3.05 -12.74
N GLU A 368 24.36 1.95 -13.49
CA GLU A 368 23.64 1.75 -14.76
C GLU A 368 22.20 1.23 -14.57
N LYS A 369 21.98 0.31 -13.62
CA LYS A 369 20.67 -0.30 -13.35
C LYS A 369 20.47 -0.59 -11.85
N PRO A 370 20.19 0.44 -11.02
CA PRO A 370 19.99 0.25 -9.58
C PRO A 370 18.84 -0.72 -9.23
N ASN A 371 17.84 -0.84 -10.12
CA ASN A 371 16.68 -1.69 -9.91
C ASN A 371 16.99 -3.21 -10.02
N SER A 372 18.09 -3.62 -10.68
CA SER A 372 18.39 -5.04 -10.91
C SER A 372 18.77 -5.80 -9.65
N LEU A 373 19.15 -5.11 -8.57
CA LEU A 373 19.48 -5.72 -7.28
C LEU A 373 18.26 -6.22 -6.51
N VAL A 374 17.08 -5.64 -6.78
CA VAL A 374 15.82 -5.99 -6.09
C VAL A 374 14.94 -6.86 -6.99
N PHE A 375 14.95 -6.60 -8.30
CA PHE A 375 14.06 -7.25 -9.26
C PHE A 375 14.75 -8.36 -10.09
N GLY A 376 16.06 -8.57 -9.90
CA GLY A 376 16.85 -9.46 -10.74
C GLY A 376 17.21 -8.81 -12.08
N GLU A 377 18.05 -9.47 -12.88
CA GLU A 377 18.25 -9.08 -14.28
C GLU A 377 17.00 -9.45 -15.09
N ASP A 378 16.57 -8.57 -16.00
CA ASP A 378 15.52 -8.87 -16.96
C ASP A 378 16.01 -9.93 -17.97
N GLU A 379 16.18 -11.18 -17.55
CA GLU A 379 16.27 -12.33 -18.46
C GLU A 379 14.86 -12.71 -18.92
N VAL A 380 14.20 -11.81 -19.66
CA VAL A 380 13.11 -12.24 -20.53
C VAL A 380 13.74 -12.59 -21.87
N ASN A 381 14.10 -13.87 -22.03
CA ASN A 381 14.37 -14.40 -23.36
C ASN A 381 13.09 -14.25 -24.20
N ASP A 382 13.13 -13.36 -25.20
CA ASP A 382 12.03 -13.18 -26.14
C ASP A 382 11.65 -14.54 -26.75
N PRO A 383 10.39 -14.99 -26.64
CA PRO A 383 9.96 -16.22 -27.28
C PRO A 383 10.04 -16.05 -28.80
N THR A 384 10.90 -16.84 -29.43
CA THR A 384 11.00 -16.89 -30.88
C THR A 384 9.73 -17.52 -31.45
N PRO A 385 8.95 -16.81 -32.29
CA PRO A 385 7.69 -17.32 -32.80
C PRO A 385 7.93 -18.51 -33.75
N VAL A 386 7.35 -19.66 -33.42
CA VAL A 386 7.30 -20.81 -34.32
C VAL A 386 6.28 -20.54 -35.45
N ARG A 387 6.74 -20.72 -36.68
CA ARG A 387 5.95 -20.54 -37.91
C ARG A 387 4.78 -21.53 -37.91
N GLY A 388 3.55 -21.02 -37.86
CA GLY A 388 2.35 -21.86 -37.96
C GLY A 388 2.33 -22.66 -39.26
N GLN A 389 2.15 -23.99 -39.15
CA GLN A 389 1.86 -24.84 -40.29
C GLN A 389 0.41 -24.58 -40.74
N LYS A 390 0.25 -24.38 -42.05
CA LYS A 390 -1.02 -24.08 -42.73
C LYS A 390 -1.91 -25.31 -42.83
#